data_AF-A0A2T8HRV7-F1
#
_entry.id   AF-A0A2T8HRV7-F1
#
_cell.length_a   1.000
_cell.length_b   1.000
_cell.length_c   1.000
_cell.angle_alpha   90.00
_cell.angle_beta   90.00
_cell.angle_gamma   90.00
#
_symmetry.space_group_name_H-M   'P 1'
#
loop_
_entity.id
_entity.type
_entity.pdbx_description
1 polymer ?
#
loop_
_entity_poly.entity_id
_entity_poly.type
_entity_poly.pdbx_seq_one_letter_code
_entity_poly.pdbx_strand_id
1 'polypeptide(L)' 'METYTLLRGFADSWFLLFMTLFFLGIVVWAFRPGSRAVHKETASMIFRNDDRPAVDEADASDADAGQRQGA' A
#
# COMPACT_ATOMS: atom_id res chain seq x y z
N MET A 1 27.57 -39.46 -30.11
CA MET A 1 26.86 -38.22 -30.51
C MET A 1 25.67 -37.90 -29.60
N GLU A 2 25.12 -38.86 -28.84
CA GLU A 2 23.99 -38.66 -27.92
C GLU A 2 24.24 -37.63 -26.80
N THR A 3 25.39 -37.71 -26.10
CA THR A 3 25.66 -36.88 -24.91
C THR A 3 25.83 -35.39 -25.22
N TYR A 4 26.43 -35.06 -26.37
CA TYR A 4 26.64 -33.67 -26.79
C TYR A 4 25.32 -32.98 -27.14
N THR A 5 24.43 -33.67 -27.86
CA THR A 5 23.09 -33.17 -28.18
C THR A 5 22.27 -32.91 -26.92
N LEU A 6 22.33 -33.81 -25.93
CA LEU A 6 21.64 -33.61 -24.64
C LEU A 6 22.17 -32.39 -23.88
N LEU A 7 23.49 -32.25 -23.75
CA LEU A 7 24.13 -31.13 -23.05
C LEU A 7 23.84 -29.79 -23.75
N ARG A 8 23.83 -29.79 -25.09
CA ARG A 8 23.53 -28.62 -25.90
C ARG A 8 22.06 -28.20 -25.80
N GLY A 9 21.12 -29.15 -25.88
CA GLY A 9 19.70 -28.86 -25.72
C GLY A 9 19.37 -28.26 -24.35
N PHE A 10 20.03 -28.75 -23.30
CA PHE A 10 19.95 -28.15 -21.97
C PHE A 10 20.53 -26.73 -21.92
N ALA A 11 21.69 -26.50 -22.56
CA ALA A 11 22.33 -25.19 -22.61
C ALA A 11 21.50 -24.14 -23.38
N ASP A 12 20.89 -24.51 -24.51
CA ASP A 12 20.07 -23.58 -25.31
C ASP A 12 18.76 -23.17 -24.60
N SER A 13 18.30 -23.95 -23.62
CA SER A 13 17.05 -23.68 -22.88
C SER A 13 17.18 -22.57 -21.82
N TRP A 14 18.40 -22.20 -21.44
CA TRP A 14 18.66 -21.29 -20.31
C TRP A 14 18.13 -19.87 -20.52
N PHE A 15 18.28 -19.32 -21.73
CA PHE A 15 17.80 -17.98 -22.02
C PHE A 15 16.26 -17.92 -22.05
N LEU A 16 15.62 -18.93 -22.64
CA LEU A 16 14.16 -19.06 -22.62
C LEU A 16 13.64 -19.17 -21.19
N LEU A 17 14.29 -20.00 -20.36
CA LEU A 17 13.94 -20.16 -18.95
C LEU A 17 14.10 -18.85 -18.17
N PHE A 18 15.18 -18.09 -18.41
CA PHE A 18 15.39 -16.78 -17.81
C PHE A 18 14.26 -15.80 -18.14
N MET A 19 13.88 -15.67 -19.41
CA MET A 19 12.76 -14.79 -19.82
C MET A 19 11.44 -15.21 -19.18
N THR A 20 11.15 -16.51 -19.11
CA THR A 20 9.93 -17.02 -18.48
C THR A 20 9.91 -16.71 -16.98
N LEU A 21 11.01 -16.95 -16.26
CA LEU A 21 11.11 -16.62 -14.83
C LEU A 21 11.06 -15.11 -14.58
N PHE A 22 11.71 -14.31 -15.41
CA PHE A 22 11.66 -12.85 -15.30
C PHE A 22 10.22 -12.35 -15.49
N PHE A 23 9.53 -12.82 -16.51
CA PHE A 23 8.12 -12.48 -16.75
C PHE A 23 7.24 -12.87 -15.56
N LEU A 24 7.35 -14.10 -15.06
CA LEU A 24 6.64 -14.55 -13.86
C LEU A 24 6.98 -13.68 -12.63
N GLY A 25 8.24 -13.29 -12.48
CA GLY A 25 8.71 -12.39 -11.43
C GLY A 25 8.01 -11.03 -11.49
N ILE A 26 7.89 -10.44 -12.68
CA ILE A 26 7.16 -9.18 -12.89
C ILE A 26 5.67 -9.35 -12.61
N VAL A 27 5.07 -10.46 -13.07
CA VAL A 27 3.64 -10.76 -12.82
C VAL A 27 3.38 -10.88 -11.32
N VAL A 28 4.19 -11.65 -10.59
CA VAL A 28 4.08 -11.80 -9.14
C VAL A 28 4.33 -10.46 -8.43
N TRP A 29 5.27 -9.66 -8.91
CA TRP A 29 5.55 -8.33 -8.37
C TRP A 29 4.37 -7.36 -8.58
N ALA A 30 3.75 -7.37 -9.75
CA ALA A 30 2.57 -6.57 -10.06
C ALA A 30 1.36 -6.96 -9.19
N PHE A 31 1.22 -8.26 -8.89
CA PHE A 31 0.21 -8.77 -7.96
C PHE A 31 0.60 -8.64 -6.49
N ARG A 32 1.84 -8.27 -6.15
CA ARG A 32 2.23 -8.04 -4.76
C ARG A 32 1.46 -6.82 -4.23
N PRO A 33 0.54 -7.01 -3.27
CA PRO A 33 -0.40 -5.98 -2.87
C PRO A 33 0.28 -5.00 -1.91
N GLY A 34 1.28 -4.24 -2.38
CA GLY A 34 1.95 -3.19 -1.62
C GLY A 34 1.05 -1.98 -1.30
N SER A 35 -0.07 -1.83 -2.01
CA SER A 35 -0.96 -0.66 -1.92
C SER A 35 -2.31 -0.95 -1.24
N ARG A 36 -2.52 -2.13 -0.63
CA ARG A 36 -3.78 -2.37 0.12
C ARG A 36 -3.86 -1.62 1.45
N ALA A 37 -2.74 -1.11 1.97
CA ALA A 37 -2.74 -0.31 3.20
C ALA A 37 -3.13 1.15 2.96
N VAL A 38 -2.65 1.77 1.87
CA VAL A 38 -2.82 3.22 1.63
C VAL A 38 -4.26 3.58 1.23
N HIS A 39 -4.94 2.74 0.45
CA HIS A 39 -6.33 3.00 0.05
C HIS A 39 -7.34 2.93 1.21
N LYS A 40 -7.02 2.20 2.30
CA LYS A 40 -7.86 2.18 3.50
C LYS A 40 -7.73 3.49 4.30
N GLU A 41 -6.55 4.10 4.29
CA GLU A 41 -6.28 5.32 5.03
C GLU A 41 -6.92 6.55 4.37
N THR A 42 -6.84 6.69 3.04
CA THR A 42 -7.48 7.80 2.30
C THR A 42 -9.01 7.78 2.41
N ALA A 43 -9.64 6.61 2.36
CA ALA A 43 -11.09 6.49 2.53
C ALA A 43 -11.56 6.94 3.92
N SER A 44 -10.74 6.73 4.95
CA SER A 44 -11.07 7.14 6.33
C SER A 44 -10.86 8.63 6.61
N MET A 45 -10.21 9.39 5.71
CA MET A 45 -10.01 10.83 5.91
C MET A 45 -11.32 11.62 5.76
N ILE A 46 -12.20 11.23 4.84
CA ILE A 46 -13.48 11.94 4.62
C ILE A 46 -14.46 11.65 5.76
N PHE A 47 -14.48 10.42 6.31
CA PHE A 47 -15.38 10.03 7.40
C PHE A 47 -14.82 10.29 8.81
N ARG A 48 -13.57 10.75 8.96
CA ARG A 48 -12.97 11.07 10.26
C ARG A 48 -13.80 12.11 11.04
N ASN A 49 -14.51 12.99 10.32
CA ASN A 49 -15.31 14.07 10.90
C ASN A 49 -16.80 13.74 11.03
N ASP A 50 -17.23 12.50 10.74
CA ASP A 50 -18.65 12.11 10.81
C ASP A 50 -19.04 11.70 12.26
N ASP A 51 -18.16 10.98 12.96
CA ASP A 51 -18.41 10.48 14.33
C ASP A 51 -18.01 11.46 15.45
N ARG A 52 -17.22 12.50 15.14
CA ARG A 52 -16.87 13.55 16.10
C ARG A 52 -16.94 14.89 15.38
N PRO A 53 -17.97 15.72 15.66
CA PRO A 53 -17.89 17.09 15.23
C PRO A 53 -16.64 17.68 15.85
N ALA A 54 -15.81 18.33 15.03
CA ALA A 54 -14.77 19.21 15.55
C ALA A 54 -15.49 20.15 16.54
N VAL A 55 -15.16 20.05 17.82
CA VAL A 55 -15.55 21.08 18.79
C VAL A 55 -14.97 22.36 18.24
N ASP A 56 -15.84 23.22 17.72
CA ASP A 56 -15.44 24.53 17.24
C ASP A 56 -14.68 25.20 18.39
N GLU A 57 -13.46 25.66 18.14
CA GLU A 57 -12.60 26.32 19.13
C GLU A 57 -13.30 27.52 19.81
N ALA A 58 -14.40 27.99 19.23
CA ALA A 58 -15.34 28.95 19.79
C ALA A 58 -16.01 28.47 21.10
N ASP A 59 -16.41 27.18 21.20
CA ASP A 59 -17.07 26.64 22.40
C ASP A 59 -16.09 26.49 23.59
N ALA A 60 -14.79 26.28 23.31
CA ALA A 60 -13.76 26.22 24.34
C ALA A 60 -13.42 27.60 24.93
N SER A 61 -13.56 28.67 24.13
CA SER A 61 -13.34 30.05 24.55
C SER A 61 -14.44 30.58 25.47
N ASP A 62 -15.70 30.20 25.25
CA ASP A 62 -16.83 30.64 26.08
C ASP A 62 -16.84 29.97 27.47
N ALA A 63 -16.34 28.72 27.57
CA ALA A 63 -16.21 28.03 28.86
C ALA A 63 -15.13 28.64 29.78
N ASP A 64 -14.01 29.11 29.21
CA ASP A 64 -12.95 29.81 29.95
C ASP A 64 -13.36 31.25 30.34
N ALA A 65 -14.16 31.93 29.52
CA ALA A 65 -14.67 33.27 29.81
C ALA A 65 -15.68 33.28 30.98
N GLY A 66 -16.53 32.26 31.10
CA GLY A 66 -17.47 32.11 32.21
C GLY A 66 -16.80 31.82 33.56
N GLN A 67 -15.65 31.15 33.56
CA GLN A 67 -14.88 30.81 34.77
C GLN A 67 -14.16 32.03 35.37
N ARG A 68 -13.87 33.06 34.56
CA ARG A 68 -13.09 34.25 34.97
C ARG A 68 -13.93 35.42 35.46
N GLN A 69 -15.26 35.36 35.33
CA GLN A 69 -16.18 36.43 35.79
C GLN A 69 -16.78 36.16 37.18
N GLY A 70 -16.42 35.07 37.85
CA GLY A 70 -16.94 34.67 39.15
C GLY A 70 -15.97 34.82 40.35
N ALA A 71 -14.99 35.72 40.28
CA ALA A 71 -14.03 35.99 41.36
C ALA A 71 -14.17 37.41 41.93
#